data_AF-A0AAD1MTS8-F1
#
_entry.id   AF-A0AAD1MTS8-F1
#
_cell.length_a   1.000
_cell.length_b   1.000
_cell.length_c   1.000
_cell.angle_alpha   90.00
_cell.angle_beta   90.00
_cell.angle_gamma   90.00
#
_symmetry.space_group_name_H-M   'P 1'
#
loop_
_entity.id
_entity.type
_entity.pdbx_description
1 polymer ?
#
loop_
_entity_poly.entity_id
_entity_poly.type
_entity_poly.pdbx_seq_one_letter_code
_entity_poly.pdbx_strand_id
1 'polypeptide(L)'
;MTAVVRSAVTILVAAFGLCGCGSDKPPAPAPTAATSAPAAPAVAPPPAPLPPPSALTDVLYRLADPNVPGAQRAGLIEDAGPGDAAALDRFGRALADNGYHPMTFDAADLAWTATGDADGDDVVATVIARTPPGRTGGDFTFPMEFAHTPDGGWLLTRDSADMLLEVDAAQNPPR
;
A
#
# COMPACT_ATOMS: atom_id res chain seq x y z
N MET A 1 37.83 12.07 -17.15
CA MET A 1 38.50 10.87 -16.63
C MET A 1 37.61 9.67 -16.94
N THR A 2 38.10 8.80 -17.83
CA THR A 2 37.88 7.32 -17.91
C THR A 2 36.52 6.72 -17.54
N ALA A 3 35.86 6.14 -18.54
CA ALA A 3 34.89 5.06 -18.40
C ALA A 3 35.60 3.73 -18.04
N VAL A 4 34.99 2.88 -17.20
CA VAL A 4 35.23 1.42 -17.17
C VAL A 4 33.95 0.68 -16.77
N VAL A 5 33.55 -0.25 -17.64
CA VAL A 5 32.53 -1.30 -17.51
C VAL A 5 33.02 -2.45 -16.60
N ARG A 6 32.12 -3.22 -15.97
CA ARG A 6 32.25 -4.69 -15.86
C ARG A 6 31.01 -5.40 -15.29
N SER A 7 30.36 -6.18 -16.15
CA SER A 7 29.49 -7.31 -15.79
C SER A 7 30.32 -8.48 -15.23
N ALA A 8 29.75 -9.26 -14.30
CA ALA A 8 30.28 -10.56 -13.92
C ALA A 8 29.12 -11.56 -13.72
N VAL A 9 29.08 -12.55 -14.62
CA VAL A 9 28.27 -13.78 -14.56
C VAL A 9 29.08 -14.82 -13.81
N THR A 10 28.47 -15.53 -12.85
CA THR A 10 29.06 -16.69 -12.17
C THR A 10 28.19 -17.92 -12.38
N ILE A 11 28.57 -18.72 -13.38
CA ILE A 11 28.07 -20.07 -13.62
C ILE A 11 28.91 -21.02 -12.77
N LEU A 12 28.27 -21.78 -11.87
CA LEU A 12 28.93 -22.78 -11.04
C LEU A 12 28.57 -24.18 -11.57
N VAL A 13 29.45 -24.75 -12.39
CA VAL A 13 29.42 -26.17 -12.78
C VAL A 13 30.42 -26.90 -11.90
N ALA A 14 29.93 -27.77 -11.01
CA ALA A 14 30.75 -28.70 -10.26
C ALA A 14 30.73 -30.06 -10.94
N ALA A 15 31.90 -30.48 -11.45
CA ALA A 15 32.17 -31.83 -11.92
C ALA A 15 32.71 -32.68 -10.76
N PHE A 16 32.28 -33.95 -10.68
CA PHE A 16 33.06 -35.01 -10.04
C PHE A 16 32.87 -36.30 -10.83
N GLY A 17 33.97 -36.82 -11.37
CA GLY A 17 34.05 -38.17 -11.92
C GLY A 17 34.58 -39.16 -10.89
N LEU A 18 34.40 -40.47 -11.14
CA LEU A 18 35.24 -41.58 -10.68
C LEU A 18 34.85 -42.86 -11.45
N CYS A 19 35.84 -43.47 -12.12
CA CYS A 19 35.79 -44.85 -12.61
C CYS A 19 36.08 -45.84 -11.46
N GLY A 20 35.45 -47.01 -11.48
CA GLY A 20 35.83 -48.16 -10.65
C GLY A 20 35.08 -49.45 -11.04
N CYS A 21 35.82 -50.48 -11.47
CA CYS A 21 35.33 -51.79 -11.94
C CYS A 21 35.08 -52.81 -10.81
N GLY A 22 34.00 -53.60 -10.95
CA GLY A 22 33.96 -55.06 -10.81
C GLY A 22 33.77 -55.72 -9.44
N SER A 23 32.62 -56.37 -9.21
CA SER A 23 32.47 -57.83 -8.93
C SER A 23 31.04 -58.20 -8.50
N ASP A 24 30.53 -59.30 -9.05
CA ASP A 24 29.23 -59.96 -8.83
C ASP A 24 28.97 -60.50 -7.40
N LYS A 25 27.67 -60.48 -6.98
CA LYS A 25 26.87 -61.47 -6.16
C LYS A 25 25.85 -60.75 -5.22
N PRO A 26 24.79 -61.42 -4.71
CA PRO A 26 23.50 -61.87 -5.29
C PRO A 26 22.31 -60.91 -4.95
N PRO A 27 21.08 -61.08 -5.48
CA PRO A 27 20.02 -60.08 -5.32
C PRO A 27 19.43 -60.06 -3.90
N ALA A 28 19.40 -58.87 -3.30
CA ALA A 28 18.64 -58.58 -2.08
C ALA A 28 17.17 -58.27 -2.44
N PRO A 29 16.20 -58.62 -1.58
CA PRO A 29 14.77 -58.54 -1.88
C PRO A 29 14.31 -57.11 -2.18
N ALA A 30 13.39 -57.00 -3.14
CA ALA A 30 12.86 -55.75 -3.66
C ALA A 30 12.35 -54.83 -2.53
N PRO A 31 12.72 -53.54 -2.50
CA PRO A 31 12.01 -52.58 -1.68
C PRO A 31 10.60 -52.43 -2.25
N THR A 32 9.60 -52.58 -1.39
CA THR A 32 8.20 -52.28 -1.66
C THR A 32 8.11 -50.92 -2.33
N ALA A 33 7.67 -50.89 -3.60
CA ALA A 33 7.35 -49.64 -4.27
C ALA A 33 6.17 -48.99 -3.54
N ALA A 34 6.47 -48.04 -2.65
CA ALA A 34 5.47 -47.11 -2.17
C ALA A 34 4.97 -46.34 -3.39
N THR A 35 3.75 -46.65 -3.83
CA THR A 35 3.07 -45.90 -4.87
C THR A 35 2.77 -44.53 -4.27
N SER A 36 3.58 -43.53 -4.60
CA SER A 36 3.29 -42.14 -4.29
C SER A 36 2.04 -41.76 -5.06
N ALA A 37 0.89 -41.70 -4.38
CA ALA A 37 -0.30 -41.10 -4.94
C ALA A 37 0.01 -39.63 -5.27
N PRO A 38 -0.41 -39.10 -6.45
CA PRO A 38 -0.22 -37.69 -6.75
C PRO A 38 -0.96 -36.87 -5.69
N ALA A 39 -0.25 -35.93 -5.08
CA ALA A 39 -0.88 -34.96 -4.17
C ALA A 39 -1.95 -34.19 -4.96
N ALA A 40 -3.19 -34.17 -4.46
CA ALA A 40 -4.21 -33.30 -5.00
C ALA A 40 -3.73 -31.85 -4.91
N PRO A 41 -3.97 -31.00 -5.93
CA PRO A 41 -3.60 -29.59 -5.84
C PRO A 41 -4.34 -28.96 -4.67
N ALA A 42 -3.60 -28.32 -3.77
CA ALA A 42 -4.18 -27.54 -2.69
C ALA A 42 -4.98 -26.38 -3.30
N VAL A 43 -6.25 -26.27 -2.95
CA VAL A 43 -7.06 -25.09 -3.28
C VAL A 43 -6.52 -23.94 -2.45
N ALA A 44 -6.10 -22.86 -3.11
CA ALA A 44 -5.66 -21.65 -2.43
C ALA A 44 -6.82 -21.05 -1.61
N PRO A 45 -6.56 -20.51 -0.41
CA PRO A 45 -7.58 -19.81 0.37
C PRO A 45 -8.15 -18.63 -0.42
N PRO A 46 -9.44 -18.28 -0.20
CA PRO A 46 -10.03 -17.10 -0.84
C PRO A 46 -9.31 -15.83 -0.38
N PRO A 47 -9.23 -14.80 -1.24
CA PRO A 47 -8.63 -13.52 -0.85
C PRO A 47 -9.41 -12.88 0.30
N ALA A 48 -8.71 -12.12 1.14
CA ALA A 48 -9.33 -11.33 2.20
C ALA A 48 -10.35 -10.33 1.61
N PRO A 49 -11.49 -10.10 2.27
CA PRO A 49 -12.48 -9.13 1.80
C PRO A 49 -11.92 -7.71 1.92
N LEU A 50 -12.16 -6.88 0.90
CA LEU A 50 -11.84 -5.45 0.95
C LEU A 50 -12.58 -4.75 2.10
N PRO A 51 -12.02 -3.66 2.66
CA PRO A 51 -12.70 -2.87 3.67
C PRO A 51 -13.96 -2.20 3.11
N PRO A 52 -14.94 -1.86 3.96
CA PRO A 52 -16.05 -1.03 3.53
C PRO A 52 -15.53 0.37 3.14
N PRO A 53 -16.07 1.02 2.09
CA PRO A 53 -15.67 2.38 1.69
C PRO A 53 -15.71 3.39 2.83
N SER A 54 -16.66 3.23 3.77
CA SER A 54 -16.81 4.10 4.94
C SER A 54 -15.56 4.12 5.83
N ALA A 55 -14.86 2.99 5.96
CA ALA A 55 -13.65 2.91 6.78
C ALA A 55 -12.55 3.86 6.25
N LEU A 56 -12.46 4.02 4.93
CA LEU A 56 -11.50 4.92 4.29
C LEU A 56 -11.98 6.37 4.35
N THR A 57 -13.27 6.62 4.08
CA THR A 57 -13.81 7.98 4.14
C THR A 57 -13.81 8.55 5.56
N ASP A 58 -13.92 7.73 6.60
CA ASP A 58 -13.85 8.17 8.00
C ASP A 58 -12.48 8.78 8.35
N VAL A 59 -11.38 8.28 7.74
CA VAL A 59 -10.05 8.89 7.83
C VAL A 59 -10.09 10.30 7.24
N LEU A 60 -10.65 10.44 6.05
CA LEU A 60 -10.73 11.71 5.32
C LEU A 60 -11.64 12.73 6.03
N TYR A 61 -12.77 12.30 6.57
CA TYR A 61 -13.65 13.16 7.36
C TYR A 61 -12.93 13.71 8.59
N ARG A 62 -12.12 12.90 9.27
CA ARG A 62 -11.35 13.34 10.44
C ARG A 62 -10.19 14.25 10.06
N LEU A 63 -9.55 14.01 8.91
CA LEU A 63 -8.53 14.90 8.34
C LEU A 63 -9.14 16.27 7.96
N ALA A 64 -10.37 16.29 7.42
CA ALA A 64 -11.03 17.52 7.01
C ALA A 64 -11.70 18.27 8.18
N ASP A 65 -12.05 17.61 9.29
CA ASP A 65 -12.79 18.24 10.40
C ASP A 65 -11.96 19.35 11.06
N PRO A 66 -12.42 20.63 11.03
CA PRO A 66 -11.71 21.76 11.63
C PRO A 66 -11.60 21.67 13.16
N ASN A 67 -12.41 20.82 13.80
CA ASN A 67 -12.42 20.65 15.26
C ASN A 67 -11.40 19.63 15.76
N VAL A 68 -10.79 18.84 14.87
CA VAL A 68 -9.75 17.87 15.23
C VAL A 68 -8.40 18.59 15.32
N PRO A 69 -7.64 18.53 16.43
CA PRO A 69 -6.32 19.16 16.50
C PRO A 69 -5.32 18.54 15.53
N GLY A 70 -4.38 19.33 14.99
CA GLY A 70 -3.40 18.89 14.00
C GLY A 70 -2.56 17.69 14.44
N ALA A 71 -2.24 17.57 15.73
CA ALA A 71 -1.53 16.39 16.25
C ALA A 71 -2.36 15.10 16.14
N GLN A 72 -3.68 15.18 16.29
CA GLN A 72 -4.58 14.03 16.08
C GLN A 72 -4.75 13.73 14.60
N ARG A 73 -4.76 14.76 13.73
CA ARG A 73 -4.77 14.58 12.28
C ARG A 73 -3.48 13.95 11.77
N ALA A 74 -2.33 14.34 12.30
CA ALA A 74 -1.04 13.75 11.96
C ALA A 74 -1.01 12.25 12.26
N GLY A 75 -1.67 11.81 13.34
CA GLY A 75 -1.84 10.39 13.64
C GLY A 75 -2.75 9.60 12.67
N LEU A 76 -3.31 10.24 11.64
CA LEU A 76 -4.07 9.60 10.56
C LEU A 76 -3.25 9.43 9.28
N ILE A 77 -1.98 9.84 9.32
CA ILE A 77 -1.06 9.76 8.20
C ILE A 77 0.06 8.80 8.60
N GLU A 78 0.35 7.87 7.71
CA GLU A 78 1.49 6.97 7.85
C GLU A 78 2.80 7.77 7.91
N ASP A 79 3.68 7.40 8.84
CA ASP A 79 4.99 8.03 9.02
C ASP A 79 4.95 9.57 9.14
N ALA A 80 3.92 10.10 9.81
CA ALA A 80 3.81 11.53 10.04
C ALA A 80 5.03 12.12 10.76
N GLY A 81 5.60 13.17 10.17
CA GLY A 81 6.75 13.91 10.64
C GLY A 81 6.41 15.09 11.56
N PRO A 82 7.44 15.69 12.19
CA PRO A 82 7.27 16.76 13.19
C PRO A 82 6.65 18.06 12.65
N GLY A 83 6.57 18.25 11.33
CA GLY A 83 5.96 19.42 10.69
C GLY A 83 4.48 19.24 10.33
N ASP A 84 3.97 18.00 10.28
CA ASP A 84 2.69 17.71 9.64
C ASP A 84 1.51 18.23 10.44
N ALA A 85 1.58 18.18 11.78
CA ALA A 85 0.51 18.70 12.63
C ALA A 85 0.20 20.18 12.32
N ALA A 86 1.25 21.01 12.19
CA ALA A 86 1.10 22.43 11.87
C ALA A 86 0.69 22.68 10.41
N ALA A 87 1.10 21.82 9.48
CA ALA A 87 0.67 21.89 8.08
C ALA A 87 -0.82 21.53 7.95
N LEU A 88 -1.25 20.44 8.58
CA LEU A 88 -2.64 19.97 8.57
C LEU A 88 -3.59 20.93 9.29
N ASP A 89 -3.16 21.57 10.38
CA ASP A 89 -3.93 22.63 11.02
C ASP A 89 -4.15 23.82 10.09
N ARG A 90 -3.13 24.22 9.32
CA ARG A 90 -3.26 25.29 8.33
C ARG A 90 -4.17 24.86 7.17
N PHE A 91 -4.02 23.64 6.67
CA PHE A 91 -4.86 23.09 5.61
C PHE A 91 -6.34 23.03 6.02
N GLY A 92 -6.66 22.44 7.17
CA GLY A 92 -8.03 22.37 7.68
C GLY A 92 -8.65 23.76 7.88
N ARG A 93 -7.86 24.71 8.40
CA ARG A 93 -8.30 26.11 8.50
C ARG A 93 -8.50 26.74 7.13
N ALA A 94 -7.62 26.50 6.16
CA ALA A 94 -7.78 26.99 4.80
C ALA A 94 -9.04 26.43 4.14
N LEU A 95 -9.36 25.14 4.34
CA LEU A 95 -10.61 24.55 3.87
C LEU A 95 -11.84 25.27 4.44
N ALA A 96 -11.85 25.51 5.76
CA ALA A 96 -12.91 26.26 6.45
C ALA A 96 -13.03 27.71 5.96
N ASP A 97 -11.92 28.45 5.96
CA ASP A 97 -11.88 29.86 5.57
C ASP A 97 -12.26 30.05 4.09
N ASN A 98 -11.97 29.07 3.23
CA ASN A 98 -12.39 29.07 1.83
C ASN A 98 -13.80 28.48 1.62
N GLY A 99 -14.55 28.13 2.66
CA GLY A 99 -15.93 27.65 2.55
C GLY A 99 -16.09 26.26 1.94
N TYR A 100 -15.09 25.37 2.09
CA TYR A 100 -15.19 23.97 1.65
C TYR A 100 -16.08 23.13 2.58
N HIS A 101 -16.50 23.68 3.72
CA HIS A 101 -17.41 23.01 4.64
C HIS A 101 -18.89 23.30 4.37
N PRO A 102 -19.78 22.30 4.46
CA PRO A 102 -19.48 20.88 4.67
C PRO A 102 -19.07 20.17 3.35
N MET A 103 -17.88 19.57 3.33
CA MET A 103 -17.43 18.68 2.25
C MET A 103 -17.87 17.25 2.57
N THR A 104 -18.11 16.43 1.53
CA THR A 104 -18.36 15.00 1.71
C THR A 104 -17.40 14.16 0.88
N PHE A 105 -17.13 12.94 1.31
CA PHE A 105 -16.21 12.03 0.65
C PHE A 105 -16.94 10.75 0.25
N ASP A 106 -16.71 10.29 -0.97
CA ASP A 106 -16.97 8.90 -1.37
C ASP A 106 -15.66 8.21 -1.71
N ALA A 107 -15.61 6.90 -1.48
CA ALA A 107 -14.55 6.03 -1.97
C ALA A 107 -15.17 4.97 -2.90
N ALA A 108 -14.59 4.83 -4.08
CA ALA A 108 -14.98 3.88 -5.12
C ALA A 108 -13.76 3.15 -5.67
N ASP A 109 -14.00 2.09 -6.44
CA ASP A 109 -12.95 1.33 -7.13
C ASP A 109 -11.83 0.81 -6.19
N LEU A 110 -12.22 0.38 -4.99
CA LEU A 110 -11.30 -0.14 -3.99
C LEU A 110 -10.60 -1.40 -4.51
N ALA A 111 -9.29 -1.48 -4.32
CA ALA A 111 -8.50 -2.66 -4.62
C ALA A 111 -7.32 -2.79 -3.64
N TRP A 112 -6.95 -4.03 -3.31
CA TRP A 112 -5.69 -4.32 -2.61
C TRP A 112 -4.51 -3.94 -3.50
N THR A 113 -3.46 -3.39 -2.91
CA THR A 113 -2.24 -3.08 -3.67
C THR A 113 -1.47 -4.37 -3.98
N ALA A 114 -1.01 -4.51 -5.23
CA ALA A 114 -0.37 -5.73 -5.72
C ALA A 114 1.15 -5.74 -5.50
N THR A 115 1.64 -5.12 -4.43
CA THR A 115 3.07 -5.17 -4.09
C THR A 115 3.38 -6.58 -3.59
N GLY A 116 4.32 -7.26 -4.27
CA GLY A 116 4.44 -8.72 -4.39
C GLY A 116 4.81 -9.56 -3.15
N ASP A 117 4.53 -9.09 -1.94
CA ASP A 117 4.53 -9.92 -0.74
C ASP A 117 3.08 -10.15 -0.33
N ALA A 118 2.73 -11.36 0.07
CA ALA A 118 1.36 -11.85 0.20
C ALA A 118 0.49 -11.16 1.28
N ASP A 119 0.96 -10.04 1.84
CA ASP A 119 0.30 -9.19 2.82
C ASP A 119 0.08 -7.79 2.21
N GLY A 120 -0.49 -7.74 1.00
CA GLY A 120 -0.96 -6.50 0.36
C GLY A 120 -2.11 -5.90 1.15
N ASP A 121 -1.79 -5.38 2.34
CA ASP A 121 -2.72 -4.88 3.35
C ASP A 121 -3.16 -3.43 3.06
N ASP A 122 -2.51 -2.78 2.10
CA ASP A 122 -2.86 -1.43 1.70
C ASP A 122 -3.94 -1.46 0.63
N VAL A 123 -4.82 -0.46 0.67
CA VAL A 123 -5.95 -0.33 -0.24
C VAL A 123 -5.83 0.95 -1.02
N VAL A 124 -5.83 0.82 -2.35
CA VAL A 124 -6.03 1.96 -3.24
C VAL A 124 -7.52 2.17 -3.47
N ALA A 125 -7.96 3.43 -3.48
CA ALA A 125 -9.32 3.82 -3.79
C ALA A 125 -9.35 5.11 -4.62
N THR A 126 -10.36 5.23 -5.48
CA THR A 126 -10.74 6.50 -6.09
C THR A 126 -11.59 7.29 -5.09
N VAL A 127 -11.05 8.39 -4.59
CA VAL A 127 -11.72 9.26 -3.61
C VAL A 127 -12.34 10.44 -4.34
N ILE A 128 -13.62 10.69 -4.08
CA ILE A 128 -14.38 11.84 -4.60
C ILE A 128 -14.69 12.79 -3.44
N ALA A 129 -14.03 13.95 -3.43
CA ALA A 129 -14.26 15.03 -2.49
C ALA A 129 -15.29 16.01 -3.06
N ARG A 130 -16.53 15.92 -2.57
CA ARG A 130 -17.65 16.75 -3.02
C ARG A 130 -17.69 18.09 -2.32
N THR A 131 -17.72 19.15 -3.11
CA THR A 131 -17.78 20.52 -2.58
C THR A 131 -19.21 20.92 -2.20
N PRO A 132 -19.39 21.90 -1.30
CA PRO A 132 -20.71 22.41 -0.97
C PRO A 132 -21.45 22.95 -2.21
N PRO A 133 -22.79 22.79 -2.27
CA PRO A 133 -23.57 23.27 -3.39
C PRO A 133 -23.42 24.79 -3.57
N GLY A 134 -23.28 25.22 -4.84
CA GLY A 134 -23.13 26.64 -5.19
C GLY A 134 -21.69 27.16 -5.17
N ARG A 135 -20.71 26.32 -4.83
CA ARG A 135 -19.29 26.66 -4.99
C ARG A 135 -18.83 26.54 -6.45
N THR A 136 -18.06 27.51 -6.92
CA THR A 136 -17.30 27.40 -8.18
C THR A 136 -16.09 26.50 -7.97
N GLY A 137 -15.98 25.39 -8.73
CA GLY A 137 -14.81 24.50 -8.65
C GLY A 137 -15.08 23.02 -8.89
N GLY A 138 -16.34 22.59 -8.84
CA GLY A 138 -16.70 21.18 -9.01
C GLY A 138 -16.22 20.28 -7.87
N ASP A 139 -16.41 18.99 -8.03
CA ASP A 139 -15.89 17.97 -7.11
C ASP A 139 -14.46 17.59 -7.50
N PHE A 140 -13.66 17.18 -6.52
CA PHE A 140 -12.30 16.72 -6.77
C PHE A 140 -12.24 15.19 -6.73
N THR A 141 -11.41 14.61 -7.58
CA THR A 141 -11.21 13.15 -7.62
C THR A 141 -9.74 12.83 -7.62
N PHE A 142 -9.30 12.00 -6.68
CA PHE A 142 -7.91 11.62 -6.52
C PHE A 142 -7.81 10.12 -6.26
N PRO A 143 -6.82 9.42 -6.85
CA PRO A 143 -6.41 8.13 -6.33
C PRO A 143 -5.76 8.37 -4.97
N MET A 144 -6.20 7.63 -3.95
CA MET A 144 -5.59 7.63 -2.62
C MET A 144 -5.31 6.20 -2.19
N GLU A 145 -4.22 6.03 -1.47
CA GLU A 145 -3.82 4.77 -0.88
C GLU A 145 -3.90 4.87 0.65
N PHE A 146 -4.37 3.79 1.26
CA PHE A 146 -4.60 3.71 2.68
C PHE A 146 -3.85 2.52 3.26
N ALA A 147 -3.05 2.78 4.30
CA ALA A 147 -2.32 1.76 5.02
C ALA A 147 -3.20 1.15 6.11
N HIS A 148 -3.24 -0.18 6.17
CA HIS A 148 -3.93 -0.87 7.26
C HIS A 148 -3.09 -0.82 8.54
N THR A 149 -3.73 -0.55 9.67
CA THR A 149 -3.03 -0.46 10.96
C THR A 149 -3.12 -1.77 11.75
N PRO A 150 -2.13 -2.09 12.61
CA PRO A 150 -2.18 -3.28 13.46
C PRO A 150 -3.39 -3.38 14.40
N ASP A 151 -4.03 -2.25 14.72
CA ASP A 151 -5.26 -2.15 15.53
C ASP A 151 -6.56 -2.29 14.71
N GLY A 152 -6.46 -2.57 13.41
CA GLY A 152 -7.62 -2.80 12.52
C GLY A 152 -8.24 -1.51 11.96
N GLY A 153 -7.49 -0.41 11.99
CA GLY A 153 -7.85 0.89 11.43
C GLY A 153 -7.16 1.14 10.09
N TRP A 154 -7.27 2.39 9.64
CA TRP A 154 -6.71 2.85 8.38
C TRP A 154 -6.03 4.21 8.56
N LEU A 155 -4.90 4.39 7.88
CA LEU A 155 -4.21 5.66 7.73
C LEU A 155 -4.15 6.02 6.25
N LEU A 156 -4.04 7.31 5.96
CA LEU A 156 -3.63 7.74 4.63
C LEU A 156 -2.12 7.50 4.48
N THR A 157 -1.69 6.87 3.37
CA THR A 157 -0.25 6.68 3.15
C THR A 157 0.48 8.01 3.04
N ARG A 158 1.80 7.99 3.30
CA ARG A 158 2.62 9.20 3.20
C ARG A 158 2.55 9.85 1.83
N ASP A 159 2.69 9.06 0.77
CA ASP A 159 2.62 9.54 -0.62
C ASP A 159 1.27 10.22 -0.92
N SER A 160 0.16 9.63 -0.46
CA SER A 160 -1.17 10.22 -0.64
C SER A 160 -1.35 11.51 0.15
N ALA A 161 -0.80 11.60 1.37
CA ALA A 161 -0.83 12.81 2.17
C ALA A 161 0.01 13.93 1.55
N ASP A 162 1.20 13.61 1.04
CA ASP A 162 2.08 14.59 0.40
C ASP A 162 1.44 15.18 -0.87
N MET A 163 0.75 14.36 -1.68
CA MET A 163 -0.05 14.88 -2.81
C MET A 163 -1.09 15.92 -2.37
N LEU A 164 -1.78 15.70 -1.25
CA LEU A 164 -2.76 16.66 -0.72
C LEU A 164 -2.11 17.95 -0.20
N LEU A 165 -0.96 17.83 0.47
CA LEU A 165 -0.22 18.96 1.01
C LEU A 165 0.48 19.78 -0.08
N GLU A 166 0.97 19.15 -1.14
CA GLU A 166 1.54 19.83 -2.31
C GLU A 166 0.49 20.68 -3.04
N VAL A 167 -0.75 20.18 -3.13
CA VAL A 167 -1.88 20.96 -3.67
C VAL A 167 -2.10 22.22 -2.84
N ASP A 168 -2.09 22.13 -1.50
CA ASP A 168 -2.18 23.32 -0.63
C ASP A 168 -1.02 24.30 -0.83
N ALA A 169 0.23 23.79 -0.84
CA ALA A 169 1.41 24.60 -1.02
C ALA A 169 1.42 25.36 -2.36
N ALA A 170 0.91 24.74 -3.43
CA ALA A 170 0.74 25.38 -4.73
C ALA A 170 -0.35 26.48 -4.72
N GLN A 171 -1.42 26.31 -3.92
CA GLN A 171 -2.47 27.32 -3.78
C GLN A 171 -2.08 28.49 -2.86
N ASN A 172 -1.12 28.30 -1.95
CA ASN A 172 -0.69 29.32 -0.99
C ASN A 172 0.84 29.49 -0.96
N PRO A 173 1.45 30.07 -2.02
CA PRO A 173 2.90 30.23 -2.11
C PRO A 173 3.42 31.14 -0.97
N PRO A 174 4.67 30.92 -0.50
CA PRO A 174 5.28 31.81 0.48
C PRO A 174 5.32 33.24 -0.09
N ARG A 175 4.79 34.19 0.68
CA ARG A 175 4.82 35.63 0.35
C ARG A 175 6.17 36.26 0.65
#